data_AF-A0A351CDL5-F1
#
_entry.id   AF-A0A351CDL5-F1
#
_cell.length_a   1.000
_cell.length_b   1.000
_cell.length_c   1.000
_cell.angle_alpha   90.00
_cell.angle_beta   90.00
_cell.angle_gamma   90.00
#
_symmetry.space_group_name_H-M   'P 1'
#
loop_
_entity.id
_entity.type
_entity.pdbx_description
1 polymer ?
#
loop_
_entity_poly.entity_id
_entity_poly.type
_entity_poly.pdbx_seq_one_letter_code
_entity_poly.pdbx_strand_id
1 'polypeptide(L)'
;MAIVFNADEIFEMAIRIENNGAAFYRKAAGLQSDTKNQKFLESLAKMEDHHQKIFTEMRTTLAEKDKVPKVFDPYNEVSQYLAAMADTMGGEGSPSVADSLTGDETLEEILRTAVGLEKDSILFYLGIKDLIPHQSGQDRIDEIIKEERRHVIQLSNLLEKLKTKY
;
A
#
# COMPACT_ATOMS: atom_id res chain seq x y z
N MET A 1 25.26 -4.66 -8.18
CA MET A 1 25.28 -4.99 -6.74
C MET A 1 23.85 -5.35 -6.37
N ALA A 2 23.58 -6.50 -5.74
CA ALA A 2 22.23 -6.79 -5.24
C ALA A 2 22.05 -6.00 -3.93
N ILE A 3 21.07 -5.10 -3.88
CA ILE A 3 20.70 -4.41 -2.64
C ILE A 3 19.99 -5.45 -1.76
N VAL A 4 20.51 -5.68 -0.56
CA VAL A 4 19.94 -6.65 0.39
C VAL A 4 19.34 -5.87 1.55
N PHE A 5 18.01 -5.85 1.62
CA PHE A 5 17.26 -5.18 2.70
C PHE A 5 17.22 -6.04 3.97
N ASN A 6 17.19 -5.37 5.13
CA ASN A 6 16.82 -6.01 6.39
C ASN A 6 15.29 -5.97 6.59
N ALA A 7 14.77 -6.68 7.59
CA ALA A 7 13.32 -6.76 7.79
C ALA A 7 12.70 -5.44 8.29
N ASP A 8 13.46 -4.61 9.00
CA ASP A 8 13.00 -3.31 9.50
C ASP A 8 12.73 -2.32 8.37
N GLU A 9 13.68 -2.26 7.42
CA GLU A 9 13.60 -1.45 6.20
C GLU A 9 12.42 -1.85 5.30
N ILE A 10 12.18 -3.16 5.17
CA ILE A 10 11.03 -3.69 4.43
C ILE A 10 9.71 -3.26 5.09
N PHE A 11 9.60 -3.36 6.41
CA PHE A 11 8.39 -2.94 7.10
C PHE A 11 8.19 -1.43 7.10
N GLU A 12 9.25 -0.64 7.13
CA GLU A 12 9.16 0.81 6.96
C GLU A 12 8.51 1.17 5.62
N MET A 13 8.91 0.50 4.55
CA MET A 13 8.33 0.67 3.23
C MET A 13 6.87 0.23 3.17
N ALA A 14 6.53 -0.93 3.75
CA ALA A 14 5.14 -1.38 3.83
C ALA A 14 4.25 -0.36 4.59
N ILE A 15 4.72 0.16 5.73
CA ILE A 15 4.03 1.21 6.49
C ILE A 15 3.81 2.47 5.63
N ARG A 16 4.81 2.85 4.83
CA ARG A 16 4.69 4.01 3.93
C ARG A 16 3.66 3.77 2.83
N ILE A 17 3.62 2.57 2.25
CA ILE A 17 2.64 2.18 1.23
C ILE A 17 1.22 2.33 1.78
N GLU A 18 0.95 1.74 2.93
CA GLU A 18 -0.37 1.80 3.58
C GLU A 18 -0.79 3.23 3.96
N ASN A 19 0.14 4.05 4.46
CA ASN A 19 -0.15 5.46 4.76
C ASN A 19 -0.58 6.24 3.51
N ASN A 20 0.07 5.96 2.38
CA ASN A 20 -0.20 6.64 1.12
C ASN A 20 -1.51 6.14 0.49
N GLY A 21 -1.82 4.84 0.59
CA GLY A 21 -3.14 4.28 0.27
C GLY A 21 -4.26 4.93 1.07
N ALA A 22 -4.09 5.01 2.38
CA ALA A 22 -5.05 5.64 3.27
C ALA A 22 -5.26 7.13 2.91
N ALA A 23 -4.20 7.84 2.52
CA ALA A 23 -4.28 9.23 2.07
C ALA A 23 -5.04 9.36 0.74
N PHE A 24 -4.72 8.51 -0.23
CA PHE A 24 -5.41 8.44 -1.53
C PHE A 24 -6.91 8.23 -1.34
N TYR A 25 -7.31 7.20 -0.59
CA TYR A 25 -8.73 6.88 -0.39
C TYR A 25 -9.50 7.96 0.36
N ARG A 26 -8.89 8.60 1.38
CA ARG A 26 -9.52 9.74 2.06
C ARG A 26 -9.72 10.93 1.13
N LYS A 27 -8.71 11.25 0.32
CA LYS A 27 -8.82 12.36 -0.64
C LYS A 27 -9.87 12.04 -1.70
N ALA A 28 -9.82 10.84 -2.29
CA ALA A 28 -10.82 10.37 -3.25
C ALA A 28 -12.25 10.42 -2.68
N ALA A 29 -12.45 10.02 -1.43
CA ALA A 29 -13.74 10.11 -0.75
C ALA A 29 -14.23 11.56 -0.61
N GLY A 30 -13.34 12.48 -0.23
CA GLY A 30 -13.66 13.91 -0.11
C GLY A 30 -14.07 14.58 -1.42
N LEU A 31 -13.74 13.97 -2.56
CA LEU A 31 -14.12 14.43 -3.90
C LEU A 31 -15.46 13.85 -4.38
N GLN A 32 -16.06 12.90 -3.64
CA GLN A 32 -17.33 12.29 -4.04
C GLN A 32 -18.54 13.06 -3.51
N SER A 33 -19.48 13.37 -4.40
CA SER A 33 -20.79 13.92 -4.01
C SER A 33 -21.80 12.85 -3.56
N ASP A 34 -21.65 11.61 -4.05
CA ASP A 34 -22.50 10.48 -3.66
C ASP A 34 -22.05 9.90 -2.32
N THR A 35 -22.92 9.95 -1.31
CA THR A 35 -22.62 9.50 0.06
C THR A 35 -22.27 8.01 0.14
N LYS A 36 -22.78 7.17 -0.77
CA LYS A 36 -22.47 5.74 -0.77
C LYS A 36 -21.04 5.51 -1.26
N ASN A 37 -20.64 6.21 -2.32
CA ASN A 37 -19.26 6.15 -2.85
C ASN A 37 -18.26 6.74 -1.86
N GLN A 38 -18.60 7.87 -1.23
CA GLN A 38 -17.80 8.46 -0.16
C GLN A 38 -17.55 7.45 0.97
N LYS A 39 -18.62 6.83 1.52
CA LYS A 39 -18.50 5.85 2.61
C LYS A 39 -17.70 4.61 2.22
N PHE A 40 -17.80 4.17 0.97
CA PHE A 40 -17.03 3.03 0.48
C PHE A 40 -15.53 3.36 0.44
N LEU A 41 -15.15 4.50 -0.14
CA LEU A 41 -13.75 4.94 -0.17
C LEU A 41 -13.21 5.23 1.25
N GLU A 42 -14.00 5.84 2.14
CA GLU A 42 -13.65 6.00 3.55
C GLU A 42 -13.46 4.66 4.27
N SER A 43 -14.17 3.61 3.86
CA SER A 43 -13.99 2.27 4.43
C SER A 43 -12.68 1.63 3.99
N LEU A 44 -12.28 1.81 2.72
CA LEU A 44 -10.97 1.37 2.22
C LEU A 44 -9.85 2.09 2.95
N ALA A 45 -9.93 3.41 3.10
CA ALA A 45 -8.93 4.18 3.88
C ALA A 45 -8.73 3.67 5.33
N LYS A 46 -9.79 3.13 5.96
CA LYS A 46 -9.70 2.54 7.30
C LYS A 46 -9.07 1.15 7.30
N MET A 47 -9.19 0.40 6.20
CA MET A 47 -8.48 -0.88 6.04
C MET A 47 -6.99 -0.63 5.88
N GLU A 48 -6.60 0.35 5.05
CA GLU A 48 -5.20 0.78 4.94
C GLU A 48 -4.62 1.20 6.31
N ASP A 49 -5.37 1.97 7.11
CA ASP A 49 -4.96 2.30 8.50
C ASP A 49 -4.78 1.05 9.38
N HIS A 50 -5.53 -0.01 9.13
CA HIS A 50 -5.41 -1.27 9.86
C HIS A 50 -4.16 -2.03 9.43
N HIS A 51 -3.92 -2.15 8.13
CA HIS A 51 -2.72 -2.76 7.58
C HIS A 51 -1.45 -2.03 8.05
N GLN A 52 -1.45 -0.69 8.02
CA GLN A 52 -0.39 0.16 8.56
C GLN A 52 -0.02 -0.24 10.01
N LYS A 53 -1.04 -0.47 10.85
CA LYS A 53 -0.84 -0.89 12.24
C LYS A 53 -0.26 -2.29 12.32
N ILE A 54 -0.75 -3.22 11.50
CA ILE A 54 -0.21 -4.59 11.43
C ILE A 54 1.28 -4.56 11.08
N PHE A 55 1.69 -3.80 10.07
CA PHE A 55 3.10 -3.65 9.71
C PHE A 55 3.92 -2.96 10.81
N THR A 56 3.36 -1.96 11.49
CA THR A 56 4.01 -1.32 12.64
C THR A 56 4.24 -2.30 13.79
N GLU A 57 3.25 -3.13 14.12
CA GLU A 57 3.38 -4.19 15.12
C GLU A 57 4.45 -5.21 14.73
N MET A 58 4.46 -5.67 13.47
CA MET A 58 5.49 -6.59 12.99
C MET A 58 6.89 -5.97 13.08
N ARG A 59 7.04 -4.69 12.70
CA ARG A 59 8.30 -3.95 12.83
C ARG A 59 8.79 -3.86 14.28
N THR A 60 7.89 -3.51 15.21
CA THR A 60 8.25 -3.37 16.63
C THR A 60 8.61 -4.69 17.31
N THR A 61 8.10 -5.82 16.80
CA THR A 61 8.37 -7.17 17.34
C THR A 61 9.60 -7.84 16.72
N LEU A 62 10.28 -7.20 15.77
CA LEU A 62 11.53 -7.70 15.21
C LEU A 62 12.61 -7.84 16.30
N ALA A 63 13.33 -8.97 16.27
CA ALA A 63 14.50 -9.15 17.10
C ALA A 63 15.63 -8.23 16.61
N GLU A 64 16.49 -7.77 17.52
CA GLU A 64 17.59 -6.84 17.19
C GLU A 64 18.49 -7.36 16.06
N LYS A 65 18.72 -8.68 15.99
CA LYS A 65 19.48 -9.32 14.90
C LYS A 65 18.87 -9.13 13.51
N ASP A 66 17.54 -8.95 13.42
CA ASP A 66 16.79 -8.82 12.17
C ASP A 66 16.66 -7.34 11.75
N LYS A 67 17.01 -6.41 12.65
CA LYS A 67 17.13 -4.97 12.40
C LYS A 67 18.53 -4.56 11.95
N VAL A 68 19.53 -5.46 12.06
CA VAL A 68 20.91 -5.14 11.66
C VAL A 68 20.97 -4.95 10.15
N PRO A 69 21.46 -3.80 9.65
CA PRO A 69 21.73 -3.61 8.22
C PRO A 69 22.62 -4.74 7.69
N LYS A 70 22.16 -5.40 6.63
CA LYS A 70 22.94 -6.50 6.00
C LYS A 70 24.12 -5.98 5.17
N VAL A 71 24.22 -4.66 5.01
CA VAL A 71 25.28 -3.95 4.29
C VAL A 71 25.71 -2.72 5.10
N PHE A 72 27.00 -2.38 5.07
CA PHE A 72 27.51 -1.12 5.63
C PHE A 72 27.07 0.04 4.74
N ASP A 73 26.10 0.83 5.21
CA ASP A 73 25.51 1.96 4.50
C ASP A 73 25.68 3.27 5.30
N PRO A 74 26.87 3.91 5.23
CA PRO A 74 27.16 5.12 5.98
C PRO A 74 26.38 6.35 5.48
N TYR A 75 25.76 6.26 4.29
CA TYR A 75 25.05 7.36 3.63
C TYR A 75 23.53 7.17 3.61
N ASN A 76 23.02 6.08 4.20
CA ASN A 76 21.60 5.74 4.22
C ASN A 76 21.01 5.58 2.79
N GLU A 77 21.83 5.17 1.82
CA GLU A 77 21.47 4.94 0.42
C GLU A 77 20.39 3.87 0.29
N VAL A 78 20.36 2.88 1.17
CA VAL A 78 19.36 1.81 1.19
C VAL A 78 18.00 2.38 1.55
N SER A 79 17.88 3.13 2.64
CA SER A 79 16.62 3.79 2.99
C SER A 79 16.18 4.81 1.95
N GLN A 80 17.12 5.54 1.33
CA GLN A 80 16.83 6.48 0.24
C GLN A 80 16.35 5.76 -1.03
N TYR A 81 16.98 4.62 -1.38
CA TYR A 81 16.55 3.77 -2.49
C TYR A 81 15.17 3.18 -2.23
N LEU A 82 14.89 2.75 -1.00
CA LEU A 82 13.58 2.26 -0.60
C LEU A 82 12.52 3.35 -0.62
N ALA A 83 12.87 4.54 -0.15
CA ALA A 83 11.99 5.69 -0.25
C ALA A 83 11.69 5.98 -1.72
N ALA A 84 12.71 6.02 -2.58
CA ALA A 84 12.55 6.21 -4.01
C ALA A 84 11.74 5.08 -4.67
N MET A 85 11.91 3.81 -4.27
CA MET A 85 11.12 2.69 -4.81
C MET A 85 9.66 2.74 -4.37
N ALA A 86 9.38 3.11 -3.12
CA ALA A 86 8.02 3.37 -2.67
C ALA A 86 7.39 4.53 -3.45
N ASP A 87 8.18 5.57 -3.76
CA ASP A 87 7.74 6.74 -4.51
C ASP A 87 7.63 6.51 -6.04
N THR A 88 8.37 5.54 -6.59
CA THR A 88 8.47 5.29 -8.05
C THR A 88 7.81 4.00 -8.54
N MET A 89 7.56 3.01 -7.67
CA MET A 89 6.50 2.04 -7.93
C MET A 89 5.19 2.83 -7.82
N GLY A 90 4.66 3.26 -8.96
CA GLY A 90 3.48 4.12 -9.11
C GLY A 90 2.16 3.46 -8.68
N GLY A 91 2.18 2.86 -7.50
CA GLY A 91 1.08 2.25 -6.78
C GLY A 91 0.71 3.07 -5.55
N GLU A 92 0.01 2.41 -4.62
CA GLU A 92 -0.54 2.95 -3.37
C GLU A 92 0.49 3.72 -2.53
N GLY A 93 1.78 3.42 -2.71
CA GLY A 93 2.92 4.01 -2.03
C GLY A 93 3.48 5.34 -2.54
N SER A 94 2.90 5.96 -3.58
CA SER A 94 3.33 7.30 -3.98
C SER A 94 2.38 8.39 -3.48
N PRO A 95 2.85 9.35 -2.65
CA PRO A 95 2.06 10.52 -2.26
C PRO A 95 1.56 11.31 -3.48
N SER A 96 2.29 11.23 -4.60
CA SER A 96 1.96 11.94 -5.83
C SER A 96 0.65 11.48 -6.45
N VAL A 97 0.23 10.23 -6.21
CA VAL A 97 -1.06 9.73 -6.73
C VAL A 97 -2.21 10.43 -6.03
N ALA A 98 -2.17 10.49 -4.69
CA ALA A 98 -3.13 11.27 -3.94
C ALA A 98 -3.06 12.74 -4.38
N ASP A 99 -1.88 13.34 -4.45
CA ASP A 99 -1.71 14.75 -4.84
C ASP A 99 -2.21 15.05 -6.25
N SER A 100 -2.13 14.09 -7.17
CA SER A 100 -2.62 14.21 -8.55
C SER A 100 -4.13 14.35 -8.67
N LEU A 101 -4.90 13.91 -7.67
CA LEU A 101 -6.35 14.10 -7.66
C LEU A 101 -6.70 15.59 -7.57
N THR A 102 -7.30 16.11 -8.62
CA THR A 102 -7.71 17.51 -8.79
C THR A 102 -9.16 17.75 -8.35
N GLY A 103 -9.99 16.71 -8.37
CA GLY A 103 -11.44 16.80 -8.20
C GLY A 103 -12.22 16.82 -9.51
N ASP A 104 -11.52 16.94 -10.65
CA ASP A 104 -12.14 16.86 -11.97
C ASP A 104 -12.28 15.41 -12.46
N GLU A 105 -11.64 14.45 -11.77
CA GLU A 105 -11.69 13.04 -12.13
C GLU A 105 -13.09 12.45 -11.91
N THR A 106 -13.53 11.67 -12.88
CA THR A 106 -14.72 10.83 -12.73
C THR A 106 -14.45 9.74 -11.68
N LEU A 107 -15.52 9.25 -11.06
CA LEU A 107 -15.42 8.07 -10.20
C LEU A 107 -14.82 6.86 -10.96
N GLU A 108 -15.07 6.75 -12.26
CA GLU A 108 -14.47 5.69 -13.08
C GLU A 108 -12.93 5.77 -13.08
N GLU A 109 -12.38 6.98 -13.27
CA GLU A 109 -10.93 7.22 -13.27
C GLU A 109 -10.31 6.98 -11.89
N ILE A 110 -10.97 7.42 -10.83
CA ILE A 110 -10.55 7.16 -9.45
C ILE A 110 -10.49 5.66 -9.17
N LEU A 111 -11.53 4.90 -9.54
CA LEU A 111 -11.58 3.46 -9.32
C LEU A 111 -10.55 2.70 -10.17
N ARG A 112 -10.26 3.15 -11.39
CA ARG A 112 -9.20 2.56 -12.22
C ARG A 112 -7.83 2.76 -11.59
N THR A 113 -7.59 3.95 -11.04
CA THR A 113 -6.37 4.26 -10.30
C THR A 113 -6.27 3.35 -9.08
N ALA A 114 -7.30 3.31 -8.23
CA ALA A 114 -7.36 2.45 -7.05
C ALA A 114 -7.05 0.98 -7.35
N VAL A 115 -7.66 0.40 -8.39
CA VAL A 115 -7.36 -0.99 -8.82
C VAL A 115 -5.89 -1.19 -9.18
N GLY A 116 -5.23 -0.18 -9.73
CA GLY A 116 -3.78 -0.21 -9.99
C GLY A 116 -2.98 -0.22 -8.69
N LEU A 117 -3.29 0.70 -7.78
CA LEU A 117 -2.63 0.83 -6.48
C LEU A 117 -2.62 -0.49 -5.69
N GLU A 118 -3.79 -1.10 -5.54
CA GLU A 118 -4.00 -2.36 -4.83
C GLU A 118 -3.21 -3.54 -5.46
N LYS A 119 -3.12 -3.57 -6.80
CA LYS A 119 -2.34 -4.60 -7.50
C LYS A 119 -0.85 -4.44 -7.27
N ASP A 120 -0.38 -3.20 -7.22
CA ASP A 120 1.01 -2.89 -6.95
C ASP A 120 1.37 -3.24 -5.50
N SER A 121 0.48 -2.96 -4.53
CA SER A 121 0.61 -3.40 -3.14
C SER A 121 0.67 -4.92 -3.03
N ILE A 122 -0.20 -5.67 -3.72
CA ILE A 122 -0.14 -7.14 -3.78
C ILE A 122 1.21 -7.62 -4.32
N LEU A 123 1.70 -7.04 -5.42
CA LEU A 123 2.96 -7.43 -6.03
C LEU A 123 4.14 -7.17 -5.09
N PHE A 124 4.11 -6.02 -4.42
CA PHE A 124 5.10 -5.65 -3.42
C PHE A 124 5.12 -6.65 -2.26
N TYR A 125 3.96 -6.95 -1.66
CA TYR A 125 3.85 -7.91 -0.56
C TYR A 125 4.28 -9.32 -0.94
N LEU A 126 3.95 -9.78 -2.15
CA LEU A 126 4.46 -11.05 -2.68
C LEU A 126 6.00 -11.04 -2.80
N GLY A 127 6.57 -9.92 -3.24
CA GLY A 127 8.03 -9.77 -3.41
C GLY A 127 8.80 -9.75 -2.09
N ILE A 128 8.23 -9.18 -1.03
CA ILE A 128 8.91 -9.08 0.27
C ILE A 128 8.63 -10.25 1.21
N LYS A 129 7.57 -11.04 0.97
CA LYS A 129 7.16 -12.15 1.85
C LYS A 129 8.31 -13.12 2.15
N ASP A 130 9.03 -13.54 1.11
CA ASP A 130 10.13 -14.52 1.24
C ASP A 130 11.39 -13.93 1.88
N LEU A 131 11.47 -12.60 1.98
CA LEU A 131 12.58 -11.88 2.61
C LEU A 131 12.41 -11.76 4.13
N ILE A 132 11.18 -11.95 4.62
CA ILE A 132 10.83 -11.82 6.03
C ILE A 132 10.93 -13.20 6.69
N PRO A 133 11.57 -13.33 7.86
CA PRO A 133 11.62 -14.61 8.57
C PRO A 133 10.22 -15.16 8.84
N HIS A 134 10.01 -16.46 8.66
CA HIS A 134 8.70 -17.11 8.82
C HIS A 134 8.05 -16.87 10.20
N GLN A 135 8.87 -16.74 11.25
CA GLN A 135 8.42 -16.48 12.63
C GLN A 135 8.05 -15.00 12.88
N SER A 136 8.32 -14.11 11.91
CA SER A 136 8.26 -12.65 12.07
C SER A 136 7.09 -12.00 11.32
N GLY A 137 6.18 -12.78 10.71
CA GLY A 137 4.92 -12.24 10.18
C GLY A 137 4.47 -12.66 8.78
N GLN A 138 5.03 -13.72 8.19
CA GLN A 138 4.60 -14.17 6.85
C GLN A 138 3.09 -14.48 6.77
N ASP A 139 2.52 -15.10 7.82
CA ASP A 139 1.07 -15.37 7.88
C ASP A 139 0.25 -14.07 7.88
N ARG A 140 0.72 -13.02 8.57
CA ARG A 140 0.05 -11.71 8.60
C ARG A 140 0.10 -11.04 7.22
N ILE A 141 1.20 -11.17 6.50
CA ILE A 141 1.34 -10.68 5.13
C ILE A 141 0.40 -11.43 4.18
N ASP A 142 0.23 -12.74 4.36
CA ASP A 142 -0.73 -13.51 3.57
C ASP A 142 -2.17 -13.05 3.80
N GLU A 143 -2.54 -12.69 5.02
CA GLU A 143 -3.87 -12.12 5.31
C GLU A 143 -4.06 -10.76 4.65
N ILE A 144 -3.05 -9.86 4.69
CA ILE A 144 -3.10 -8.57 3.99
C ILE A 144 -3.23 -8.77 2.48
N ILE A 145 -2.42 -9.66 1.87
CA ILE A 145 -2.54 -9.98 0.43
C ILE A 145 -3.93 -10.51 0.08
N LYS A 146 -4.56 -11.30 0.95
CA LYS A 146 -5.95 -11.76 0.73
C LYS A 146 -6.95 -10.62 0.80
N GLU A 147 -6.72 -9.64 1.68
CA GLU A 147 -7.55 -8.44 1.82
C GLU A 147 -7.45 -7.54 0.59
N GLU A 148 -6.25 -7.21 0.11
CA GLU A 148 -6.08 -6.39 -1.11
C GLU A 148 -6.70 -7.06 -2.34
N ARG A 149 -6.61 -8.39 -2.45
CA ARG A 149 -7.31 -9.11 -3.52
C ARG A 149 -8.82 -8.90 -3.46
N ARG A 150 -9.41 -8.81 -2.26
CA ARG A 150 -10.84 -8.50 -2.10
C ARG A 150 -11.13 -7.04 -2.47
N HIS A 151 -10.26 -6.10 -2.12
CA HIS A 151 -10.37 -4.71 -2.55
C HIS A 151 -10.37 -4.59 -4.07
N VAL A 152 -9.42 -5.22 -4.76
CA VAL A 152 -9.38 -5.30 -6.23
C VAL A 152 -10.69 -5.81 -6.80
N ILE A 153 -11.25 -6.89 -6.24
CA ILE A 153 -12.54 -7.45 -6.68
C ILE A 153 -13.68 -6.44 -6.45
N GLN A 154 -13.75 -5.81 -5.28
CA GLN A 154 -14.80 -4.85 -4.94
C GLN A 154 -14.76 -3.61 -5.83
N LEU A 155 -13.57 -3.03 -6.02
CA LEU A 155 -13.33 -1.88 -6.89
C LEU A 155 -13.66 -2.21 -8.34
N SER A 156 -13.22 -3.38 -8.83
CA SER A 156 -13.50 -3.82 -10.21
C SER A 156 -15.00 -4.03 -10.44
N ASN A 157 -15.72 -4.63 -9.49
CA ASN A 157 -17.16 -4.81 -9.57
C ASN A 157 -17.92 -3.48 -9.57
N LEU A 158 -17.45 -2.49 -8.79
CA LEU A 158 -18.02 -1.14 -8.80
C LEU A 158 -17.78 -0.46 -10.14
N LEU A 159 -16.56 -0.60 -10.68
CA LEU A 159 -16.18 -0.08 -12.00
C LEU A 159 -17.04 -0.66 -13.13
N GLU A 160 -17.31 -1.97 -13.13
CA GLU A 160 -18.19 -2.62 -14.12
C GLU A 160 -19.64 -2.13 -14.05
N LYS A 161 -20.16 -1.88 -12.83
CA LYS A 161 -21.50 -1.33 -12.63
C LYS A 161 -21.65 0.10 -13.16
N LEU A 162 -20.57 0.88 -13.19
CA LEU A 162 -20.58 2.21 -13.79
C LEU A 162 -20.63 2.15 -15.32
N LYS A 163 -19.92 1.18 -15.93
CA LYS A 163 -19.89 0.98 -17.38
C LYS A 163 -21.21 0.48 -17.97
N THR A 164 -21.94 -0.33 -17.21
CA THR A 164 -23.23 -0.92 -17.63
C THR A 164 -24.42 0.03 -17.47
N LYS A 165 -24.19 1.26 -17.00
CA LYS A 165 -25.23 2.28 -16.78
C LYS A 165 -25.41 3.24 -17.98
N TYR A 166 -24.68 3.00 -19.06
CA TYR A 166 -24.77 3.67 -20.36
C TYR A 166 -25.09 2.65 -21.45
#